data_AF-A0A6P3ZSR0-F1
#
_entry.id   AF-A0A6P3ZSR0-F1
#
_cell.length_a   1.000
_cell.length_b   1.000
_cell.length_c   1.000
_cell.angle_alpha   90.00
_cell.angle_beta   90.00
_cell.angle_gamma   90.00
#
_symmetry.space_group_name_H-M   'P 1'
#
loop_
_entity.id
_entity.type
_entity.pdbx_description
1 polymer ?
#
loop_
_entity_poly.entity_id
_entity_poly.type
_entity_poly.pdbx_seq_one_letter_code
_entity_poly.pdbx_strand_id
1 'polypeptide(L)'
;MYGDGNRDEEVKMEEKESAERVVYMWGYLPGALPHRSPLLSPTVVRTPASYSWRDVCGGGCGFAMAISESGKLITWGSTDDLGQSYVTSGKHGETPEPFPLPTEASILKAAAGWAHCVAVTDSGEVYTWGWKECVPSGKVFGDPSVVGSFEKDVFERQSSFLTEQVSPRSQGSRSSGTIVSSTDARGSGEENTKRRRISSVKQAAESSSTGDETLSALPCLVALTPGVRITSVAAGGRHTLALSDIGQVWGWGYGGEGQLGLGSRIRMVSSPHPVPCIESSAYGKDRSATMSRGGIAEGPGYRAPGSYVKGIACGGRHSAVITDAGALLAFGWGLYGQCGQGSTDDELSPTCVSSLLGIRIEGVAAGLWHTVCISADGDVYSFGGNQFGQLGTGADQAETLPRLLDSPSLENMHAKIISCGARHSAIITADAKVFCWGWNKYGQLGLGDVIDRNIPSQVVIEGGIPRNVACGWWHTLLLSESPT
;
A
#
# COMPACT_ATOMS: atom_id res chain seq x y z
N MET A 1 -33.90 -43.98 -56.33
CA MET A 1 -34.34 -42.85 -55.49
C MET A 1 -33.23 -42.61 -54.48
N TYR A 2 -32.46 -41.55 -54.71
CA TYR A 2 -31.44 -41.05 -53.80
C TYR A 2 -32.14 -40.35 -52.63
N GLY A 3 -31.61 -40.56 -51.42
CA GLY A 3 -31.99 -39.84 -50.21
C GLY A 3 -30.76 -39.74 -49.32
N ASP A 4 -29.75 -39.02 -49.82
CA ASP A 4 -28.57 -38.64 -49.07
C ASP A 4 -28.94 -37.43 -48.22
N GLY A 5 -28.80 -37.57 -46.91
CA GLY A 5 -29.19 -36.59 -45.90
C GLY A 5 -28.01 -36.25 -45.02
N ASN A 6 -26.89 -35.86 -45.62
CA ASN A 6 -25.77 -35.29 -44.90
C ASN A 6 -26.14 -33.83 -44.51
N ARG A 7 -26.62 -33.65 -43.27
CA ARG A 7 -26.66 -32.33 -42.63
C ARG A 7 -25.29 -32.12 -42.00
N ASP A 8 -24.43 -31.43 -42.73
CA ASP A 8 -23.25 -30.79 -42.16
C ASP A 8 -23.74 -29.73 -41.16
N GLU A 9 -23.75 -30.08 -39.88
CA GLU A 9 -23.80 -29.10 -38.80
C GLU A 9 -22.43 -28.42 -38.75
N GLU A 10 -22.28 -27.34 -39.53
CA GLU A 10 -21.25 -26.33 -39.29
C GLU A 10 -21.45 -25.77 -37.88
N VAL A 11 -20.72 -26.33 -36.92
CA VAL A 11 -20.48 -25.70 -35.63
C VAL A 11 -19.66 -24.45 -35.92
N LYS A 12 -20.35 -23.32 -36.14
CA LYS A 12 -19.76 -22.00 -35.94
C LYS A 12 -19.38 -21.91 -34.46
N MET A 13 -18.14 -22.25 -34.14
CA MET A 13 -17.48 -21.67 -32.99
C MET A 13 -17.52 -20.16 -33.22
N GLU A 14 -18.45 -19.47 -32.55
CA GLU A 14 -18.29 -18.06 -32.30
C GLU A 14 -16.99 -17.94 -31.47
N GLU A 15 -15.89 -17.60 -32.16
CA GLU A 15 -14.75 -16.99 -31.51
C GLU A 15 -15.29 -15.76 -30.79
N LYS A 16 -15.54 -15.91 -29.50
CA LYS A 16 -15.85 -14.80 -28.63
C LYS A 16 -14.58 -13.95 -28.64
N GLU A 17 -14.57 -12.89 -29.46
CA GLU A 17 -13.48 -11.92 -29.50
C GLU A 17 -13.17 -11.54 -28.04
N SER A 18 -12.00 -11.94 -27.57
CA SER A 18 -11.59 -11.64 -26.21
C SER A 18 -11.47 -10.13 -26.12
N ALA A 19 -12.31 -9.50 -25.28
CA ALA A 19 -12.31 -8.05 -25.13
C ALA A 19 -10.89 -7.56 -24.86
N GLU A 20 -10.39 -6.70 -25.75
CA GLU A 20 -9.06 -6.12 -25.63
C GLU A 20 -8.99 -5.30 -24.34
N ARG A 21 -7.98 -5.57 -23.52
CA ARG A 21 -7.72 -4.83 -22.29
C ARG A 21 -6.56 -3.89 -22.48
N VAL A 22 -6.75 -2.64 -22.05
CA VAL A 22 -5.82 -1.53 -22.23
C VAL A 22 -5.48 -0.94 -20.86
N VAL A 23 -4.20 -0.70 -20.62
CA VAL A 23 -3.74 0.04 -19.44
C VAL A 23 -3.47 1.49 -19.82
N TYR A 24 -4.07 2.40 -19.08
CA TYR A 24 -3.78 3.83 -19.13
C TYR A 24 -2.94 4.22 -17.91
N MET A 25 -2.07 5.21 -18.10
CA MET A 25 -1.33 5.84 -17.03
C MET A 25 -1.37 7.36 -17.16
N TRP A 26 -1.37 8.05 -16.03
CA TRP A 26 -1.17 9.50 -15.95
C TRP A 26 -0.54 9.87 -14.61
N GLY A 27 0.01 11.06 -14.48
CA GLY A 27 0.84 11.47 -13.35
C GLY A 27 2.34 11.47 -13.65
N TYR A 28 3.15 11.48 -12.60
CA TYR A 28 4.61 11.40 -12.68
C TYR A 28 5.10 9.97 -12.41
N LEU A 29 5.62 9.34 -13.48
CA LEU A 29 6.39 8.09 -13.43
C LEU A 29 7.79 8.37 -14.01
N PRO A 30 8.80 8.71 -13.19
CA PRO A 30 10.18 8.82 -13.63
C PRO A 30 10.62 7.55 -14.35
N GLY A 31 11.34 7.73 -15.45
CA GLY A 31 11.76 6.63 -16.31
C GLY A 31 10.69 6.19 -17.32
N ALA A 32 9.39 6.42 -17.08
CA ALA A 32 8.32 6.02 -18.01
C ALA A 32 8.27 6.83 -19.31
N LEU A 33 8.95 7.98 -19.37
CA LEU A 33 9.03 8.83 -20.55
C LEU A 33 10.47 9.35 -20.74
N PRO A 34 10.91 9.56 -22.00
CA PRO A 34 12.25 10.06 -22.31
C PRO A 34 12.55 11.42 -21.65
N HIS A 35 11.54 12.29 -21.59
CA HIS A 35 11.65 13.64 -21.02
C HIS A 35 11.27 13.72 -19.55
N ARG A 36 10.82 12.61 -18.94
CA ARG A 36 10.39 12.56 -17.53
C ARG A 36 9.43 13.69 -17.15
N SER A 37 8.58 14.07 -18.09
CA SER A 37 7.50 15.02 -17.84
C SER A 37 6.30 14.29 -17.26
N PRO A 38 5.54 14.91 -16.34
CA PRO A 38 4.29 14.31 -15.90
C PRO A 38 3.27 14.22 -17.05
N LEU A 39 2.48 13.15 -17.06
CA LEU A 39 1.36 12.94 -17.96
C LEU A 39 0.11 13.59 -17.37
N LEU A 40 -0.41 14.63 -18.01
CA LEU A 40 -1.56 15.38 -17.47
C LEU A 40 -2.91 14.73 -17.78
N SER A 41 -2.94 13.80 -18.73
CA SER A 41 -4.15 13.09 -19.18
C SER A 41 -3.88 11.59 -19.34
N PRO A 42 -4.93 10.74 -19.24
CA PRO A 42 -4.80 9.31 -19.47
C PRO A 42 -4.08 8.98 -20.77
N THR A 43 -2.96 8.27 -20.67
CA THR A 43 -2.12 7.88 -21.80
C THR A 43 -1.98 6.38 -21.84
N VAL A 44 -2.19 5.77 -23.01
CA VAL A 44 -2.07 4.31 -23.17
C VAL A 44 -0.63 3.87 -22.93
N VAL A 45 -0.47 2.87 -22.07
CA VAL A 45 0.81 2.18 -21.83
C VAL A 45 1.09 1.25 -23.01
N ARG A 46 2.13 1.55 -23.78
CA ARG A 46 2.55 0.73 -24.93
C ARG A 46 3.39 -0.45 -24.46
N THR A 47 3.09 -1.65 -24.95
CA THR A 47 3.91 -2.84 -24.71
C THR A 47 4.65 -3.25 -25.99
N PRO A 48 5.93 -3.68 -25.91
CA PRO A 48 6.64 -4.26 -27.05
C PRO A 48 6.21 -5.70 -27.38
N ALA A 49 5.46 -6.34 -26.48
CA ALA A 49 5.03 -7.72 -26.58
C ALA A 49 3.51 -7.83 -26.42
N SER A 50 2.91 -8.80 -27.12
CA SER A 50 1.47 -9.07 -27.20
C SER A 50 0.91 -9.71 -25.91
N TYR A 51 1.26 -9.17 -24.75
CA TYR A 51 0.63 -9.57 -23.49
C TYR A 51 -0.66 -8.79 -23.29
N SER A 52 -1.76 -9.51 -22.99
CA SER A 52 -3.01 -8.91 -22.53
C SER A 52 -2.95 -8.64 -21.03
N TRP A 53 -3.57 -7.54 -20.58
CA TRP A 53 -3.54 -7.09 -19.20
C TRP A 53 -4.65 -7.71 -18.36
N ARG A 54 -4.32 -8.18 -17.17
CA ARG A 54 -5.30 -8.74 -16.22
C ARG A 54 -5.58 -7.81 -15.06
N ASP A 55 -4.56 -7.15 -14.53
CA ASP A 55 -4.70 -6.26 -13.36
C ASP A 55 -3.61 -5.18 -13.34
N VAL A 56 -3.83 -4.11 -12.59
CA VAL A 56 -2.88 -2.99 -12.38
C VAL A 56 -2.62 -2.75 -10.90
N CYS A 57 -1.39 -2.34 -10.57
CA CYS A 57 -0.97 -2.01 -9.21
C CYS A 57 -0.08 -0.75 -9.24
N GLY A 58 -0.45 0.27 -8.45
CA GLY A 58 0.28 1.54 -8.38
C GLY A 58 1.47 1.47 -7.43
N GLY A 59 2.65 1.91 -7.88
CA GLY A 59 3.88 1.89 -7.08
C GLY A 59 4.23 3.22 -6.40
N GLY A 60 4.96 3.15 -5.28
CA GLY A 60 5.12 4.29 -4.39
C GLY A 60 6.23 5.29 -4.71
N CYS A 61 7.20 4.99 -5.57
CA CYS A 61 8.28 5.94 -5.92
C CYS A 61 8.42 6.19 -7.42
N GLY A 62 7.30 6.15 -8.15
CA GLY A 62 7.31 6.50 -9.58
C GLY A 62 7.47 5.32 -10.54
N PHE A 63 7.33 4.10 -10.03
CA PHE A 63 7.25 2.87 -10.81
C PHE A 63 5.82 2.32 -10.79
N ALA A 64 5.53 1.47 -11.76
CA ALA A 64 4.24 0.83 -11.91
C ALA A 64 4.39 -0.69 -12.09
N MET A 65 3.34 -1.40 -11.70
CA MET A 65 3.25 -2.84 -11.84
C MET A 65 1.91 -3.21 -12.45
N ALA A 66 1.88 -4.27 -13.24
CA ALA A 66 0.67 -4.88 -13.75
C ALA A 66 0.86 -6.39 -13.83
N ILE A 67 -0.24 -7.11 -13.96
CA ILE A 67 -0.22 -8.56 -14.14
C ILE A 67 -0.81 -8.87 -15.50
N SER A 68 -0.11 -9.68 -16.29
CA SER A 68 -0.61 -10.16 -17.57
C SER A 68 -1.65 -11.27 -17.41
N GLU A 69 -2.44 -11.53 -18.45
CA GLU A 69 -3.35 -12.69 -18.51
C GLU A 69 -2.62 -14.02 -18.29
N SER A 70 -1.37 -14.12 -18.77
CA SER A 70 -0.51 -15.29 -18.54
C SER A 70 0.05 -15.38 -17.11
N GLY A 71 -0.36 -14.49 -16.20
CA GLY A 71 0.06 -14.50 -14.81
C GLY A 71 1.48 -13.98 -14.56
N LYS A 72 2.10 -13.31 -15.54
CA LYS A 72 3.44 -12.72 -15.35
C LYS A 72 3.32 -11.33 -14.75
N LEU A 73 4.23 -11.00 -13.84
CA LEU A 73 4.35 -9.66 -13.29
C LEU A 73 5.13 -8.78 -14.25
N ILE A 74 4.54 -7.66 -14.67
CA ILE A 74 5.13 -6.69 -15.58
C ILE A 74 5.40 -5.40 -14.81
N THR A 75 6.57 -4.81 -14.97
CA THR A 75 6.97 -3.59 -14.24
C THR A 75 7.63 -2.57 -15.16
N TRP A 76 7.46 -1.29 -14.87
CA TRP A 76 8.10 -0.17 -15.57
C TRP A 76 8.21 1.06 -14.68
N GLY A 77 8.87 2.11 -15.17
CA GLY A 77 9.26 3.29 -14.42
C GLY A 77 10.59 3.10 -13.66
N SER A 78 10.82 3.92 -12.65
CA SER A 78 12.06 3.98 -11.89
C SER A 78 11.79 4.33 -10.43
N THR A 79 12.69 3.96 -9.52
CA THR A 79 12.59 4.33 -8.10
C THR A 79 13.24 5.67 -7.76
N ASP A 80 14.04 6.18 -8.69
CA ASP A 80 14.68 7.49 -8.60
C ASP A 80 14.82 8.15 -9.97
N ASP A 81 15.25 9.41 -9.98
CA ASP A 81 15.59 10.12 -11.20
C ASP A 81 16.92 9.65 -11.81
N LEU A 82 17.67 8.75 -11.17
CA LEU A 82 18.92 8.22 -11.71
C LEU A 82 18.72 6.92 -12.50
N GLY A 83 17.48 6.42 -12.57
CA GLY A 83 17.15 5.20 -13.30
C GLY A 83 17.53 3.93 -12.54
N GLN A 84 17.74 4.00 -11.22
CA GLN A 84 17.89 2.79 -10.42
C GLN A 84 16.51 2.18 -10.18
N SER A 85 16.39 0.88 -10.41
CA SER A 85 15.20 0.16 -10.00
C SER A 85 15.51 -1.19 -9.38
N TYR A 86 15.60 -1.15 -8.06
CA TYR A 86 15.67 -2.35 -7.25
C TYR A 86 14.28 -2.98 -7.01
N VAL A 87 13.20 -2.32 -7.42
CA VAL A 87 11.82 -2.84 -7.37
C VAL A 87 11.21 -3.13 -8.74
N THR A 88 11.93 -2.84 -9.82
CA THR A 88 11.44 -2.87 -11.21
C THR A 88 12.45 -3.66 -12.06
N SER A 89 12.03 -4.17 -13.21
CA SER A 89 12.88 -4.92 -14.13
C SER A 89 13.75 -4.02 -14.99
N GLY A 90 14.93 -4.51 -15.38
CA GLY A 90 15.78 -3.88 -16.39
C GLY A 90 16.45 -2.57 -15.95
N LYS A 91 17.03 -1.87 -16.94
CA LYS A 91 17.56 -0.49 -16.80
C LYS A 91 16.62 0.56 -17.41
N HIS A 92 15.43 0.16 -17.84
CA HIS A 92 14.60 0.91 -18.76
C HIS A 92 13.21 1.15 -18.18
N GLY A 93 12.89 2.42 -17.94
CA GLY A 93 11.63 2.80 -17.31
C GLY A 93 10.46 2.98 -18.27
N GLU A 94 10.68 3.13 -19.58
CA GLU A 94 9.62 3.47 -20.55
C GLU A 94 8.78 2.28 -20.95
N THR A 95 9.40 1.11 -20.93
CA THR A 95 8.88 -0.10 -21.53
C THR A 95 8.48 -1.08 -20.43
N PRO A 96 7.20 -1.48 -20.36
CA PRO A 96 6.77 -2.57 -19.50
C PRO A 96 7.50 -3.87 -19.84
N GLU A 97 8.20 -4.41 -18.84
CA GLU A 97 8.98 -5.64 -18.97
C GLU A 97 8.61 -6.65 -17.88
N PRO A 98 8.69 -7.96 -18.16
CA PRO A 98 8.50 -8.98 -17.15
C PRO A 98 9.53 -8.87 -16.02
N PHE A 99 9.07 -8.88 -14.77
CA PHE A 99 9.92 -8.91 -13.60
C PHE A 99 10.29 -10.36 -13.23
N PRO A 100 11.60 -10.68 -13.09
CA PRO A 100 12.05 -12.05 -12.90
C PRO A 100 11.87 -12.50 -11.44
N LEU A 101 10.65 -12.91 -11.08
CA LEU A 101 10.43 -13.60 -9.82
C LEU A 101 11.01 -15.03 -9.88
N PRO A 102 11.55 -15.57 -8.77
CA PRO A 102 12.12 -16.92 -8.70
C PRO A 102 11.00 -17.98 -8.61
N THR A 103 10.01 -17.88 -9.49
CA THR A 103 8.90 -18.81 -9.65
C THR A 103 8.30 -18.70 -11.05
N GLU A 104 7.81 -19.82 -11.56
CA GLU A 104 7.02 -19.86 -12.79
C GLU A 104 5.51 -19.80 -12.52
N ALA A 105 5.08 -19.86 -11.26
CA ALA A 105 3.69 -19.79 -10.87
C ALA A 105 3.04 -18.47 -11.30
N SER A 106 1.73 -18.52 -11.61
CA SER A 106 0.99 -17.33 -11.98
C SER A 106 0.84 -16.42 -10.78
N ILE A 107 1.18 -15.15 -10.92
CA ILE A 107 0.88 -14.15 -9.90
C ILE A 107 -0.64 -13.99 -9.85
N LEU A 108 -1.20 -14.02 -8.64
CA LEU A 108 -2.61 -13.78 -8.35
C LEU A 108 -2.86 -12.29 -8.09
N LYS A 109 -2.09 -11.72 -7.14
CA LYS A 109 -2.16 -10.31 -6.74
C LYS A 109 -0.77 -9.77 -6.45
N ALA A 110 -0.59 -8.47 -6.63
CA ALA A 110 0.61 -7.75 -6.24
C ALA A 110 0.24 -6.41 -5.61
N ALA A 111 1.13 -5.91 -4.78
CA ALA A 111 1.03 -4.58 -4.19
C ALA A 111 2.42 -3.96 -4.09
N ALA A 112 2.46 -2.63 -4.24
CA ALA A 112 3.67 -1.86 -4.21
C ALA A 112 3.56 -0.75 -3.17
N GLY A 113 4.53 -0.73 -2.27
CA GLY A 113 4.70 0.30 -1.27
C GLY A 113 5.61 1.42 -1.76
N TRP A 114 6.09 2.23 -0.82
CA TRP A 114 7.14 3.22 -1.11
C TRP A 114 8.50 2.58 -1.35
N ALA A 115 8.87 1.62 -0.50
CA ALA A 115 10.22 1.07 -0.44
C ALA A 115 10.32 -0.38 -0.95
N HIS A 116 9.21 -1.05 -1.17
CA HIS A 116 9.17 -2.49 -1.45
C HIS A 116 7.94 -2.89 -2.24
N CYS A 117 7.98 -4.11 -2.75
CA CYS A 117 6.87 -4.75 -3.42
C CYS A 117 6.60 -6.12 -2.81
N VAL A 118 5.38 -6.60 -3.02
CA VAL A 118 4.91 -7.91 -2.60
C VAL A 118 4.02 -8.49 -3.69
N ALA A 119 4.14 -9.78 -3.95
CA ALA A 119 3.28 -10.53 -4.86
C ALA A 119 2.88 -11.85 -4.20
N VAL A 120 1.67 -12.31 -4.50
CA VAL A 120 1.18 -13.63 -4.12
C VAL A 120 0.83 -14.41 -5.38
N THR A 121 1.22 -15.68 -5.44
CA THR A 121 0.92 -16.61 -6.54
C THR A 121 -0.47 -17.22 -6.40
N ASP A 122 -0.95 -17.92 -7.45
CA ASP A 122 -2.15 -18.76 -7.42
C ASP A 122 -2.07 -19.92 -6.41
N SER A 123 -0.86 -20.42 -6.14
CA SER A 123 -0.56 -21.39 -5.07
C SER A 123 -0.63 -20.79 -3.66
N GLY A 124 -0.67 -19.47 -3.54
CA GLY A 124 -0.69 -18.73 -2.27
C GLY A 124 0.68 -18.47 -1.66
N GLU A 125 1.75 -18.66 -2.43
CA GLU A 125 3.13 -18.33 -2.03
C GLU A 125 3.36 -16.82 -2.16
N VAL A 126 4.04 -16.23 -1.18
CA VAL A 126 4.28 -14.78 -1.12
C VAL A 126 5.74 -14.48 -1.40
N TYR A 127 5.98 -13.58 -2.36
CA TYR A 127 7.30 -13.04 -2.68
C TYR A 127 7.36 -11.57 -2.33
N THR A 128 8.48 -11.11 -1.76
CA THR A 128 8.70 -9.69 -1.47
C THR A 128 10.13 -9.28 -1.77
N TRP A 129 10.31 -8.03 -2.22
CA TRP A 129 11.59 -7.46 -2.62
C TRP A 129 11.58 -5.95 -2.41
N GLY A 130 12.77 -5.32 -2.43
CA GLY A 130 12.93 -3.90 -2.16
C GLY A 130 13.83 -3.67 -0.97
N TRP A 131 13.64 -2.58 -0.21
CA TRP A 131 14.52 -2.26 0.91
C TRP A 131 14.61 -3.42 1.92
N LYS A 132 15.83 -3.76 2.35
CA LYS A 132 16.10 -4.89 3.26
C LYS A 132 15.25 -4.84 4.54
N GLU A 133 14.92 -3.65 5.03
CA GLU A 133 14.09 -3.48 6.23
C GLU A 133 12.62 -3.91 6.00
N CYS A 134 12.12 -3.81 4.77
CA CYS A 134 10.74 -4.19 4.43
C CYS A 134 10.61 -5.68 4.06
N VAL A 135 11.74 -6.35 3.83
CA VAL A 135 11.82 -7.74 3.39
C VAL A 135 12.12 -8.64 4.59
N PRO A 136 11.31 -9.68 4.86
CA PRO A 136 11.56 -10.62 5.95
C PRO A 136 12.95 -11.27 5.83
N SER A 137 13.71 -11.31 6.93
CA SER A 137 14.97 -12.04 6.97
C SER A 137 14.70 -13.52 7.15
N GLY A 138 14.77 -14.29 6.06
CA GLY A 138 14.82 -15.74 6.16
C GLY A 138 16.08 -16.14 6.90
N LYS A 139 15.97 -16.77 8.08
CA LYS A 139 17.05 -17.67 8.52
C LYS A 139 17.11 -18.78 7.49
N VAL A 140 18.09 -18.72 6.60
CA VAL A 140 18.42 -19.77 5.65
C VAL A 140 18.80 -21.01 6.46
N PHE A 141 17.92 -22.00 6.53
CA PHE A 141 18.27 -23.32 7.02
C PHE A 141 18.91 -24.12 5.88
N GLY A 142 20.24 -24.25 5.93
CA GLY A 142 21.02 -25.42 5.53
C GLY A 142 21.20 -25.71 4.04
N ASP A 143 22.47 -25.69 3.62
CA ASP A 143 22.99 -26.61 2.59
C ASP A 143 23.95 -27.60 3.29
N PRO A 144 23.75 -28.93 3.25
CA PRO A 144 24.63 -29.90 3.87
C PRO A 144 25.65 -30.43 2.87
N SER A 145 26.74 -29.69 2.63
CA SER A 145 27.97 -30.28 2.09
C SER A 145 29.17 -29.40 2.34
N VAL A 146 29.90 -29.64 3.43
CA VAL A 146 31.35 -29.93 3.45
C VAL A 146 31.66 -30.43 4.86
N VAL A 147 31.99 -31.72 4.97
CA VAL A 147 32.62 -32.31 6.15
C VAL A 147 34.14 -32.24 5.96
N GLY A 148 34.85 -31.77 6.99
CA GLY A 148 36.31 -31.81 7.13
C GLY A 148 36.78 -30.62 7.97
N SER A 149 36.74 -30.63 9.31
CA SER A 149 37.54 -31.39 10.30
C SER A 149 38.38 -30.41 11.13
N PHE A 150 37.96 -30.26 12.39
CA PHE A 150 38.66 -29.85 13.63
C PHE A 150 40.09 -29.32 13.62
N GLU A 151 40.30 -28.20 14.36
CA GLU A 151 41.22 -28.01 15.53
C GLU A 151 40.63 -26.84 16.38
N LYS A 152 39.98 -27.04 17.54
CA LYS A 152 40.48 -27.00 18.95
C LYS A 152 41.47 -25.85 19.30
N ASP A 153 41.43 -25.13 20.42
CA ASP A 153 40.51 -24.88 21.55
C ASP A 153 41.22 -23.87 22.53
N VAL A 154 40.50 -23.29 23.51
CA VAL A 154 40.94 -22.66 24.81
C VAL A 154 41.59 -21.23 24.76
N PHE A 155 41.31 -20.21 25.59
CA PHE A 155 41.03 -20.03 27.05
C PHE A 155 40.10 -18.79 27.29
N GLU A 156 39.01 -18.90 28.09
CA GLU A 156 38.86 -18.52 29.54
C GLU A 156 38.97 -16.99 29.83
N ARG A 157 38.23 -16.32 30.73
CA ARG A 157 37.45 -16.71 31.93
C ARG A 157 36.66 -15.49 32.48
N GLN A 158 35.52 -15.80 33.13
CA GLN A 158 34.96 -15.20 34.37
C GLN A 158 34.50 -13.71 34.38
N SER A 159 33.48 -13.25 35.12
CA SER A 159 32.44 -13.78 36.04
C SER A 159 31.66 -12.53 36.53
N SER A 160 30.33 -12.37 36.39
CA SER A 160 29.22 -12.82 37.25
C SER A 160 28.91 -11.96 38.52
N PHE A 161 27.65 -11.43 38.57
CA PHE A 161 26.78 -11.13 39.75
C PHE A 161 27.14 -9.93 40.69
N LEU A 162 26.25 -9.17 41.39
CA LEU A 162 24.79 -9.09 41.61
C LEU A 162 24.45 -7.77 42.38
N THR A 163 23.24 -7.23 42.16
CA THR A 163 22.30 -6.43 43.04
C THR A 163 22.78 -5.50 44.18
N GLU A 164 22.19 -4.29 44.28
CA GLU A 164 21.08 -3.99 45.22
C GLU A 164 20.48 -2.57 45.01
N GLN A 165 19.34 -2.32 45.64
CA GLN A 165 18.35 -1.26 45.44
C GLN A 165 18.69 0.10 46.09
N VAL A 166 17.91 1.14 45.73
CA VAL A 166 17.08 2.04 46.61
C VAL A 166 16.99 3.47 46.03
N SER A 167 15.77 3.99 45.84
CA SER A 167 15.38 5.41 45.63
C SER A 167 14.98 6.04 47.00
N PRO A 168 14.74 7.38 47.23
CA PRO A 168 14.19 8.38 46.30
C PRO A 168 14.52 9.91 46.54
N ARG A 169 14.00 10.77 45.62
CA ARG A 169 13.54 12.19 45.76
C ARG A 169 14.51 13.31 46.24
N SER A 170 14.58 14.43 45.49
CA SER A 170 13.86 15.70 45.78
C SER A 170 14.36 16.91 44.96
N GLN A 171 13.40 17.77 44.57
CA GLN A 171 13.39 19.26 44.45
C GLN A 171 14.69 20.00 44.09
N GLY A 172 14.76 20.95 43.15
CA GLY A 172 13.81 21.97 42.72
C GLY A 172 14.43 23.36 42.96
N SER A 173 14.57 24.20 41.93
CA SER A 173 14.74 25.66 42.09
C SER A 173 14.41 26.43 40.80
N ARG A 174 13.37 27.29 40.91
CA ARG A 174 13.11 28.51 40.10
C ARG A 174 14.04 29.63 40.64
N SER A 175 14.32 30.78 40.04
CA SER A 175 13.50 31.84 39.38
C SER A 175 14.47 32.98 38.98
N SER A 176 14.28 33.74 37.88
CA SER A 176 13.74 35.13 37.80
C SER A 176 13.76 35.55 36.29
N GLY A 177 12.80 36.21 35.62
CA GLY A 177 12.06 37.47 35.86
C GLY A 177 12.93 38.69 35.44
N THR A 178 12.63 39.66 34.55
CA THR A 178 11.37 40.24 34.03
C THR A 178 11.70 41.44 33.06
N ILE A 179 11.00 41.56 31.89
CA ILE A 179 10.48 42.75 31.10
C ILE A 179 11.48 43.88 30.65
N VAL A 180 11.45 44.48 29.43
CA VAL A 180 10.66 45.67 28.91
C VAL A 180 10.85 45.85 27.36
N SER A 181 10.01 46.70 26.77
CA SER A 181 9.37 46.83 25.46
C SER A 181 9.97 47.75 24.36
N SER A 182 9.50 47.51 23.11
CA SER A 182 8.94 48.42 22.06
C SER A 182 9.71 49.53 21.30
N THR A 183 9.36 49.64 20.00
CA THR A 183 9.21 50.79 19.05
C THR A 183 10.23 51.06 17.91
N ASP A 184 9.71 50.87 16.68
CA ASP A 184 9.67 51.70 15.44
C ASP A 184 10.86 52.48 14.81
N ALA A 185 10.90 52.35 13.46
CA ALA A 185 11.00 53.40 12.42
C ALA A 185 12.20 53.38 11.42
N ARG A 186 11.85 53.10 10.16
CA ARG A 186 12.27 53.66 8.83
C ARG A 186 13.69 54.24 8.63
N GLY A 187 14.33 53.80 7.52
CA GLY A 187 15.39 54.58 6.84
C GLY A 187 16.05 53.85 5.65
N SER A 188 15.98 54.48 4.47
CA SER A 188 16.47 54.07 3.14
C SER A 188 18.01 54.22 2.97
N GLY A 189 18.64 53.47 2.05
CA GLY A 189 19.93 53.86 1.46
C GLY A 189 20.84 52.75 0.90
N GLU A 190 20.75 52.52 -0.42
CA GLU A 190 21.81 52.25 -1.42
C GLU A 190 22.88 51.13 -1.26
N GLU A 191 22.76 50.18 -2.19
CA GLU A 191 23.78 49.59 -3.09
C GLU A 191 25.28 49.62 -2.72
N ASN A 192 25.90 48.43 -2.60
CA ASN A 192 27.20 48.22 -3.26
C ASN A 192 27.54 46.75 -3.58
N THR A 193 28.15 46.63 -4.75
CA THR A 193 28.66 45.46 -5.46
C THR A 193 29.74 44.65 -4.69
N LYS A 194 29.76 43.31 -4.87
CA LYS A 194 30.90 42.55 -5.45
C LYS A 194 30.77 41.01 -5.32
N ARG A 195 30.66 40.41 -6.51
CA ARG A 195 31.07 39.06 -6.95
C ARG A 195 32.34 38.52 -6.25
N ARG A 196 32.32 37.28 -5.77
CA ARG A 196 33.55 36.46 -5.62
C ARG A 196 33.36 35.06 -6.21
N ARG A 197 34.35 34.71 -7.02
CA ARG A 197 34.44 33.63 -8.02
C ARG A 197 35.10 32.38 -7.41
N ILE A 198 34.68 31.25 -7.96
CA ILE A 198 35.16 29.88 -7.79
C ILE A 198 36.67 29.76 -8.08
N SER A 199 37.38 28.88 -7.35
CA SER A 199 38.65 28.30 -7.80
C SER A 199 38.73 26.81 -7.48
N SER A 200 38.84 26.01 -8.54
CA SER A 200 39.14 24.58 -8.57
C SER A 200 40.64 24.31 -8.57
N VAL A 201 41.11 23.31 -7.82
CA VAL A 201 42.37 22.59 -8.07
C VAL A 201 42.13 21.09 -7.90
N LYS A 202 42.80 20.30 -8.75
CA LYS A 202 42.51 18.93 -9.18
C LYS A 202 43.39 17.89 -8.44
N GLN A 203 42.76 16.79 -8.02
CA GLN A 203 43.24 15.39 -7.87
C GLN A 203 44.56 15.04 -7.14
N ALA A 204 44.43 14.22 -6.10
CA ALA A 204 45.20 12.98 -5.93
C ALA A 204 44.33 11.92 -5.24
N ALA A 205 44.46 10.68 -5.70
CA ALA A 205 43.66 9.52 -5.30
C ALA A 205 44.19 8.90 -4.00
N GLU A 206 43.29 8.56 -3.08
CA GLU A 206 43.45 7.41 -2.18
C GLU A 206 42.11 6.69 -2.03
N SER A 207 42.20 5.38 -2.19
CA SER A 207 41.13 4.40 -2.30
C SER A 207 40.58 3.94 -0.95
N SER A 208 39.33 3.46 -1.02
CA SER A 208 38.65 2.52 -0.13
C SER A 208 38.38 2.96 1.32
N SER A 209 37.11 3.28 1.58
CA SER A 209 36.41 2.73 2.75
C SER A 209 35.11 2.07 2.30
N THR A 210 35.01 0.79 2.65
CA THR A 210 33.90 -0.14 2.47
C THR A 210 32.68 0.30 3.27
N GLY A 211 31.50 0.33 2.64
CA GLY A 211 30.26 0.59 3.38
C GLY A 211 28.94 0.53 2.61
N ASP A 212 28.93 0.13 1.33
CA ASP A 212 27.69 0.06 0.54
C ASP A 212 27.25 -1.40 0.35
N GLU A 213 26.94 -2.07 1.46
CA GLU A 213 26.21 -3.34 1.42
C GLU A 213 24.74 -3.07 1.01
N THR A 214 24.50 -2.87 -0.29
CA THR A 214 23.20 -2.86 -0.98
C THR A 214 21.97 -2.79 -0.06
N LEU A 215 21.40 -1.59 0.15
CA LEU A 215 20.21 -1.38 1.00
C LEU A 215 18.94 -2.13 0.51
N SER A 216 19.01 -2.77 -0.66
CA SER A 216 17.92 -3.55 -1.26
C SER A 216 18.16 -5.07 -1.18
N ALA A 217 17.07 -5.81 -1.10
CA ALA A 217 16.98 -7.26 -1.20
C ALA A 217 16.31 -7.66 -2.52
N LEU A 218 16.81 -8.75 -3.10
CA LEU A 218 16.21 -9.43 -4.25
C LEU A 218 14.89 -10.12 -3.84
N PRO A 219 14.05 -10.51 -4.81
CA PRO A 219 12.84 -11.28 -4.52
C PRO A 219 13.12 -12.54 -3.70
N CYS A 220 12.47 -12.61 -2.54
CA CYS A 220 12.56 -13.76 -1.66
C CYS A 220 11.17 -14.30 -1.33
N LEU A 221 11.09 -15.63 -1.20
CA LEU A 221 9.92 -16.32 -0.68
C LEU A 221 9.76 -16.00 0.81
N VAL A 222 8.56 -15.59 1.20
CA VAL A 222 8.21 -15.31 2.59
C VAL A 222 7.80 -16.60 3.28
N ALA A 223 8.54 -16.97 4.33
CA ALA A 223 8.25 -18.15 5.13
C ALA A 223 7.05 -17.91 6.06
N LEU A 224 5.89 -18.45 5.68
CA LEU A 224 4.69 -18.53 6.50
C LEU A 224 4.55 -19.92 7.15
N THR A 225 3.69 -20.03 8.15
CA THR A 225 3.38 -21.34 8.75
C THR A 225 2.82 -22.30 7.70
N PRO A 226 3.27 -23.58 7.68
CA PRO A 226 2.75 -24.56 6.73
C PRO A 226 1.22 -24.64 6.75
N GLY A 227 0.60 -24.67 5.56
CA GLY A 227 -0.85 -24.72 5.39
C GLY A 227 -1.55 -23.35 5.34
N VAL A 228 -0.84 -22.24 5.56
CA VAL A 228 -1.38 -20.89 5.30
C VAL A 228 -1.33 -20.61 3.80
N ARG A 229 -2.48 -20.33 3.20
CA ARG A 229 -2.60 -19.89 1.79
C ARG A 229 -3.01 -18.43 1.75
N ILE A 230 -2.14 -17.58 1.20
CA ILE A 230 -2.42 -16.15 1.04
C ILE A 230 -3.23 -15.90 -0.24
N THR A 231 -4.21 -15.00 -0.17
CA THR A 231 -5.10 -14.64 -1.28
C THR A 231 -5.01 -13.17 -1.67
N SER A 232 -4.52 -12.32 -0.76
CA SER A 232 -4.36 -10.89 -1.01
C SER A 232 -3.19 -10.32 -0.21
N VAL A 233 -2.59 -9.25 -0.73
CA VAL A 233 -1.45 -8.54 -0.15
C VAL A 233 -1.65 -7.03 -0.28
N ALA A 234 -1.17 -6.28 0.70
CA ALA A 234 -1.16 -4.81 0.68
C ALA A 234 0.17 -4.29 1.20
N ALA A 235 0.76 -3.31 0.50
CA ALA A 235 2.05 -2.72 0.85
C ALA A 235 1.88 -1.25 1.19
N GLY A 236 2.35 -0.85 2.37
CA GLY A 236 2.35 0.54 2.81
C GLY A 236 3.67 1.24 2.54
N GLY A 237 3.99 2.27 3.31
CA GLY A 237 5.29 2.94 3.19
C GLY A 237 6.46 1.97 3.37
N ARG A 238 6.45 1.20 4.46
CA ARG A 238 7.54 0.28 4.82
C ARG A 238 7.07 -0.99 5.53
N HIS A 239 5.80 -1.33 5.37
CA HIS A 239 5.17 -2.48 6.00
C HIS A 239 4.28 -3.20 5.01
N THR A 240 4.00 -4.47 5.28
CA THR A 240 3.14 -5.31 4.46
C THR A 240 2.07 -5.94 5.34
N LEU A 241 0.87 -6.08 4.77
CA LEU A 241 -0.14 -6.99 5.26
C LEU A 241 -0.42 -8.07 4.22
N ALA A 242 -0.65 -9.30 4.67
CA ALA A 242 -1.09 -10.43 3.85
C ALA A 242 -2.35 -11.06 4.46
N LEU A 243 -3.33 -11.36 3.61
CA LEU A 243 -4.61 -11.95 3.99
C LEU A 243 -4.68 -13.40 3.51
N SER A 244 -4.99 -14.33 4.40
CA SER A 244 -5.19 -15.74 4.04
C SER A 244 -6.60 -16.04 3.53
N ASP A 245 -6.75 -17.20 2.89
CA ASP A 245 -8.03 -17.76 2.45
C ASP A 245 -9.04 -18.01 3.59
N ILE A 246 -8.57 -18.18 4.82
CA ILE A 246 -9.41 -18.31 6.03
C ILE A 246 -9.67 -16.99 6.76
N GLY A 247 -9.14 -15.87 6.24
CA GLY A 247 -9.34 -14.52 6.74
C GLY A 247 -8.46 -14.14 7.94
N GLN A 248 -7.27 -14.75 8.05
CA GLN A 248 -6.23 -14.31 8.99
C GLN A 248 -5.32 -13.27 8.33
N VAL A 249 -4.87 -12.29 9.11
CA VAL A 249 -3.97 -11.24 8.64
C VAL A 249 -2.58 -11.44 9.23
N TRP A 250 -1.57 -11.35 8.38
CA TRP A 250 -0.15 -11.37 8.75
C TRP A 250 0.49 -10.03 8.40
N GLY A 251 1.41 -9.56 9.23
CA GLY A 251 2.13 -8.31 9.03
C GLY A 251 3.64 -8.42 9.27
N TRP A 252 4.43 -7.65 8.51
CA TRP A 252 5.88 -7.53 8.67
C TRP A 252 6.41 -6.19 8.13
N GLY A 253 7.68 -5.92 8.41
CA GLY A 253 8.36 -4.67 8.05
C GLY A 253 8.44 -3.70 9.22
N TYR A 254 8.41 -2.40 8.93
CA TYR A 254 8.48 -1.34 9.95
C TYR A 254 7.16 -1.21 10.72
N GLY A 255 7.22 -1.26 12.06
CA GLY A 255 6.07 -1.21 12.96
C GLY A 255 6.14 -0.15 14.06
N GLY A 256 7.14 0.74 14.01
CA GLY A 256 7.41 1.71 15.09
C GLY A 256 6.28 2.70 15.38
N GLU A 257 5.35 2.87 14.45
CA GLU A 257 4.18 3.76 14.58
C GLU A 257 2.87 2.96 14.79
N GLY A 258 2.97 1.65 15.02
CA GLY A 258 1.80 0.78 15.23
C GLY A 258 1.12 0.28 13.95
N GLN A 259 1.66 0.56 12.75
CA GLN A 259 1.04 0.17 11.47
C GLN A 259 0.88 -1.34 11.25
N LEU A 260 1.48 -2.16 12.12
CA LEU A 260 1.32 -3.62 12.16
C LEU A 260 0.27 -4.09 13.16
N GLY A 261 -0.27 -3.22 14.02
CA GLY A 261 -1.38 -3.56 14.91
C GLY A 261 -1.01 -4.55 16.03
N LEU A 262 0.26 -4.63 16.43
CA LEU A 262 0.73 -5.62 17.40
C LEU A 262 0.63 -5.17 18.87
N GLY A 263 -0.14 -4.12 19.15
CA GLY A 263 -0.33 -3.53 20.48
C GLY A 263 0.92 -2.86 21.07
N SER A 264 1.97 -2.66 20.26
CA SER A 264 3.25 -2.14 20.71
C SER A 264 4.03 -1.47 19.56
N ARG A 265 4.95 -0.57 19.92
CA ARG A 265 5.83 0.14 18.98
C ARG A 265 7.07 -0.68 18.62
N ILE A 266 6.87 -1.92 18.17
CA ILE A 266 7.97 -2.76 17.70
C ILE A 266 8.49 -2.16 16.40
N ARG A 267 9.71 -1.61 16.45
CA ARG A 267 10.27 -0.87 15.32
C ARG A 267 10.33 -1.69 14.05
N MET A 268 10.80 -2.93 14.14
CA MET A 268 11.03 -3.83 13.00
C MET A 268 10.48 -5.22 13.31
N VAL A 269 9.72 -5.75 12.36
CA VAL A 269 9.16 -7.10 12.41
C VAL A 269 9.69 -7.85 11.19
N SER A 270 10.78 -8.62 11.38
CA SER A 270 11.56 -9.22 10.30
C SER A 270 11.06 -10.59 9.84
N SER A 271 9.93 -11.06 10.36
CA SER A 271 9.22 -12.25 9.89
C SER A 271 7.73 -11.97 9.90
N PRO A 272 6.90 -12.67 9.11
CA PRO A 272 5.45 -12.52 9.19
C PRO A 272 4.94 -12.80 10.60
N HIS A 273 4.14 -11.90 11.16
CA HIS A 273 3.48 -12.07 12.45
C HIS A 273 1.96 -11.95 12.31
N PRO A 274 1.16 -12.80 12.97
CA PRO A 274 -0.28 -12.65 13.00
C PRO A 274 -0.70 -11.31 13.61
N VAL A 275 -1.57 -10.58 12.91
CA VAL A 275 -2.18 -9.34 13.39
C VAL A 275 -3.50 -9.68 14.10
N PRO A 276 -3.71 -9.25 15.36
CA PRO A 276 -4.88 -9.59 16.16
C PRO A 276 -6.13 -8.79 15.75
N CYS A 277 -6.59 -8.94 14.51
CA CYS A 277 -7.75 -8.21 13.99
C CYS A 277 -9.09 -8.70 14.55
N ILE A 278 -9.19 -10.00 14.86
CA ILE A 278 -10.38 -10.62 15.42
C ILE A 278 -10.01 -11.15 16.80
N GLU A 279 -10.76 -10.76 17.83
CA GLU A 279 -10.60 -11.35 19.15
C GLU A 279 -10.92 -12.84 19.08
N SER A 280 -9.90 -13.67 19.27
CA SER A 280 -10.13 -15.11 19.42
C SER A 280 -10.89 -15.30 20.73
N SER A 281 -12.12 -15.80 20.66
CA SER A 281 -12.91 -16.20 21.83
C SER A 281 -12.25 -17.30 22.68
N ALA A 282 -11.04 -17.75 22.30
CA ALA A 282 -10.25 -18.77 22.96
C ALA A 282 -9.04 -18.20 23.74
N TYR A 283 -9.21 -17.14 24.53
CA TYR A 283 -8.35 -16.87 25.72
C TYR A 283 -9.16 -16.21 26.85
N GLY A 284 -10.40 -16.64 27.04
CA GLY A 284 -11.19 -16.33 28.24
C GLY A 284 -10.90 -17.34 29.34
N LYS A 285 -9.84 -17.12 30.13
CA LYS A 285 -9.85 -17.63 31.52
C LYS A 285 -10.48 -16.52 32.36
N ASP A 286 -11.58 -16.87 33.02
CA ASP A 286 -12.39 -16.09 33.96
C ASP A 286 -13.50 -15.19 33.38
N ARG A 287 -14.55 -15.84 32.86
CA ARG A 287 -15.92 -15.45 33.19
C ARG A 287 -16.70 -16.68 33.65
N SER A 288 -16.73 -16.87 34.98
CA SER A 288 -17.60 -17.87 35.61
C SER A 288 -19.04 -17.36 35.71
N ALA A 289 -19.97 -18.25 35.32
CA ALA A 289 -21.41 -18.32 35.62
C ALA A 289 -22.32 -17.21 35.01
N THR A 290 -23.43 -17.51 34.31
CA THR A 290 -24.52 -18.44 34.68
C THR A 290 -25.50 -18.67 33.48
N MET A 291 -25.81 -19.95 33.19
CA MET A 291 -27.04 -20.56 32.57
C MET A 291 -27.63 -19.96 31.26
N SER A 292 -27.95 -20.71 30.18
CA SER A 292 -28.79 -21.91 30.15
C SER A 292 -28.63 -22.74 28.85
N ARG A 293 -28.96 -24.02 29.01
CA ARG A 293 -28.83 -25.20 28.16
C ARG A 293 -29.68 -25.15 26.86
N GLY A 294 -29.12 -25.64 25.75
CA GLY A 294 -29.87 -26.03 24.54
C GLY A 294 -28.94 -26.28 23.36
N GLY A 295 -28.49 -27.53 23.17
CA GLY A 295 -27.63 -27.91 22.05
C GLY A 295 -28.41 -28.23 20.79
N ILE A 296 -27.89 -27.85 19.62
CA ILE A 296 -28.16 -28.46 18.32
C ILE A 296 -26.88 -28.40 17.46
N ALA A 297 -26.45 -29.60 17.06
CA ALA A 297 -25.69 -30.04 15.87
C ALA A 297 -24.57 -29.16 15.28
N GLU A 298 -23.36 -29.74 15.28
CA GLU A 298 -22.30 -29.45 14.31
C GLU A 298 -22.79 -29.72 12.88
N GLY A 299 -23.02 -28.64 12.13
CA GLY A 299 -23.08 -28.62 10.66
C GLY A 299 -21.90 -27.81 10.11
N PRO A 300 -21.62 -27.84 8.79
CA PRO A 300 -20.47 -27.16 8.24
C PRO A 300 -20.67 -25.63 8.35
N GLY A 301 -19.91 -25.00 9.25
CA GLY A 301 -19.34 -23.67 9.01
C GLY A 301 -20.19 -22.43 9.26
N TYR A 302 -21.15 -22.43 10.21
CA TYR A 302 -21.75 -21.17 10.66
C TYR A 302 -20.72 -20.35 11.46
N ARG A 303 -19.96 -19.51 10.74
CA ARG A 303 -19.10 -18.49 11.33
C ARG A 303 -19.95 -17.31 11.80
N ALA A 304 -19.74 -16.84 13.03
CA ALA A 304 -20.41 -15.64 13.52
C ALA A 304 -19.98 -14.42 12.67
N PRO A 305 -20.88 -13.46 12.37
CA PRO A 305 -20.49 -12.25 11.66
C PRO A 305 -19.36 -11.52 12.38
N GLY A 306 -18.33 -11.10 11.63
CA GLY A 306 -17.17 -10.41 12.19
C GLY A 306 -16.13 -11.38 12.77
N SER A 307 -16.11 -12.62 12.30
CA SER A 307 -15.18 -13.67 12.75
C SER A 307 -13.95 -13.81 11.87
N TYR A 308 -13.90 -13.14 10.71
CA TYR A 308 -12.74 -13.15 9.85
C TYR A 308 -12.59 -11.85 9.04
N VAL A 309 -11.38 -11.59 8.55
CA VAL A 309 -11.08 -10.44 7.70
C VAL A 309 -11.35 -10.80 6.23
N LYS A 310 -12.02 -9.92 5.49
CA LYS A 310 -12.26 -10.05 4.03
C LYS A 310 -11.50 -9.05 3.19
N GLY A 311 -10.97 -7.97 3.79
CA GLY A 311 -10.25 -6.92 3.06
C GLY A 311 -9.13 -6.28 3.90
N ILE A 312 -8.06 -5.85 3.23
CA ILE A 312 -6.89 -5.20 3.83
C ILE A 312 -6.47 -4.00 2.98
N ALA A 313 -5.94 -2.96 3.63
CA ALA A 313 -5.28 -1.83 2.97
C ALA A 313 -4.13 -1.31 3.83
N CYS A 314 -3.09 -0.82 3.16
CA CYS A 314 -1.93 -0.21 3.79
C CYS A 314 -1.74 1.20 3.25
N GLY A 315 -1.67 2.18 4.15
CA GLY A 315 -1.30 3.54 3.83
C GLY A 315 0.19 3.78 4.04
N GLY A 316 0.59 5.05 4.12
CA GLY A 316 1.98 5.41 4.37
C GLY A 316 2.50 4.88 5.71
N ARG A 317 1.72 5.05 6.78
CA ARG A 317 2.10 4.66 8.16
C ARG A 317 0.93 4.13 8.99
N HIS A 318 -0.15 3.72 8.33
CA HIS A 318 -1.31 3.12 8.95
C HIS A 318 -1.84 1.99 8.06
N SER A 319 -2.78 1.25 8.61
CA SER A 319 -3.39 0.08 8.01
C SER A 319 -4.88 0.07 8.32
N ALA A 320 -5.65 -0.58 7.46
CA ALA A 320 -7.06 -0.81 7.67
C ALA A 320 -7.44 -2.23 7.26
N VAL A 321 -8.42 -2.79 7.94
CA VAL A 321 -8.99 -4.10 7.61
C VAL A 321 -10.52 -4.05 7.66
N ILE A 322 -11.15 -4.86 6.82
CA ILE A 322 -12.61 -5.01 6.78
C ILE A 322 -12.95 -6.44 7.20
N THR A 323 -13.84 -6.59 8.18
CA THR A 323 -14.36 -7.91 8.59
C THR A 323 -15.47 -8.40 7.67
N ASP A 324 -15.82 -9.68 7.73
CA ASP A 324 -16.94 -10.25 6.98
C ASP A 324 -18.30 -9.60 7.30
N ALA A 325 -18.46 -9.06 8.51
CA ALA A 325 -19.63 -8.25 8.88
C ALA A 325 -19.64 -6.85 8.24
N GLY A 326 -18.56 -6.43 7.60
CA GLY A 326 -18.39 -5.09 7.04
C GLY A 326 -17.93 -4.04 8.06
N ALA A 327 -17.39 -4.46 9.22
CA ALA A 327 -16.81 -3.53 10.17
C ALA A 327 -15.41 -3.10 9.71
N LEU A 328 -15.12 -1.80 9.79
CA LEU A 328 -13.80 -1.24 9.51
C LEU A 328 -12.99 -1.14 10.80
N LEU A 329 -11.79 -1.72 10.80
CA LEU A 329 -10.79 -1.51 11.84
C LEU A 329 -9.59 -0.77 11.24
N ALA A 330 -9.03 0.19 11.96
CA ALA A 330 -7.86 0.95 11.53
C ALA A 330 -6.81 1.01 12.64
N PHE A 331 -5.54 1.04 12.25
CA PHE A 331 -4.41 1.05 13.18
C PHE A 331 -3.15 1.65 12.56
N GLY A 332 -2.26 2.16 13.41
CA GLY A 332 -1.01 2.81 13.07
C GLY A 332 -1.01 4.30 13.42
N TRP A 333 -0.19 5.04 12.68
CA TRP A 333 0.06 6.45 12.94
C TRP A 333 -1.21 7.29 12.77
N GLY A 334 -1.57 8.08 13.79
CA GLY A 334 -2.86 8.77 13.86
C GLY A 334 -2.82 10.29 13.76
N LEU A 335 -1.65 10.91 13.55
CA LEU A 335 -1.47 12.37 13.68
C LEU A 335 -2.47 13.24 12.91
N TYR A 336 -3.00 12.76 11.77
CA TYR A 336 -3.96 13.50 10.95
C TYR A 336 -5.39 12.96 11.06
N GLY A 337 -5.66 12.02 11.97
CA GLY A 337 -6.97 11.40 12.14
C GLY A 337 -7.26 10.24 11.18
N GLN A 338 -6.24 9.74 10.46
CA GLN A 338 -6.40 8.68 9.44
C GLN A 338 -6.83 7.30 9.99
N CYS A 339 -6.84 7.15 11.33
CA CYS A 339 -7.41 5.99 12.02
C CYS A 339 -8.91 6.14 12.34
N GLY A 340 -9.50 7.33 12.15
CA GLY A 340 -10.95 7.54 12.22
C GLY A 340 -11.58 7.51 13.61
N GLN A 341 -10.78 7.64 14.68
CA GLN A 341 -11.22 7.49 16.07
C GLN A 341 -11.74 8.79 16.71
N GLY A 342 -11.78 9.89 15.97
CA GLY A 342 -12.11 11.21 16.52
C GLY A 342 -10.96 11.86 17.30
N SER A 343 -9.77 11.26 17.31
CA SER A 343 -8.53 11.78 17.90
C SER A 343 -7.40 11.80 16.88
N THR A 344 -6.23 12.27 17.31
CA THR A 344 -4.98 12.22 16.53
C THR A 344 -3.95 11.27 17.16
N ASP A 345 -4.40 10.36 18.02
CA ASP A 345 -3.54 9.41 18.71
C ASP A 345 -3.22 8.21 17.80
N ASP A 346 -2.04 7.62 18.00
CA ASP A 346 -1.67 6.40 17.29
C ASP A 346 -2.46 5.20 17.82
N GLU A 347 -2.97 4.39 16.91
CA GLU A 347 -3.72 3.18 17.22
C GLU A 347 -2.79 1.97 17.12
N LEU A 348 -2.29 1.47 18.26
CA LEU A 348 -1.26 0.41 18.25
C LEU A 348 -1.83 -1.00 17.97
N SER A 349 -3.14 -1.17 18.03
CA SER A 349 -3.88 -2.40 17.76
C SER A 349 -5.01 -2.11 16.77
N PRO A 350 -5.52 -3.11 16.01
CA PRO A 350 -6.71 -2.95 15.20
C PRO A 350 -7.89 -2.44 16.04
N THR A 351 -8.29 -1.19 15.83
CA THR A 351 -9.36 -0.53 16.58
C THR A 351 -10.56 -0.31 15.67
N CYS A 352 -11.75 -0.71 16.11
CA CYS A 352 -12.98 -0.52 15.34
C CYS A 352 -13.31 0.97 15.19
N VAL A 353 -13.54 1.41 13.95
CA VAL A 353 -13.99 2.76 13.63
C VAL A 353 -15.48 2.87 13.98
N SER A 354 -15.76 3.16 15.26
CA SER A 354 -17.09 2.99 15.85
C SER A 354 -18.18 3.87 15.22
N SER A 355 -17.80 5.01 14.64
CA SER A 355 -18.70 5.93 13.92
C SER A 355 -19.27 5.35 12.62
N LEU A 356 -18.71 4.26 12.10
CA LEU A 356 -19.22 3.53 10.94
C LEU A 356 -20.02 2.27 11.32
N LEU A 357 -20.25 2.01 12.62
CA LEU A 357 -21.06 0.87 13.04
C LEU A 357 -22.48 0.98 12.48
N GLY A 358 -22.97 -0.13 11.91
CA GLY A 358 -24.25 -0.19 11.21
C GLY A 358 -24.16 0.09 9.70
N ILE A 359 -23.04 0.65 9.22
CA ILE A 359 -22.75 0.78 7.79
C ILE A 359 -21.87 -0.39 7.37
N ARG A 360 -22.33 -1.17 6.40
CA ARG A 360 -21.57 -2.31 5.87
C ARG A 360 -20.50 -1.80 4.92
N ILE A 361 -19.23 -1.82 5.33
CA ILE A 361 -18.10 -1.45 4.47
C ILE A 361 -17.71 -2.63 3.57
N GLU A 362 -17.49 -2.35 2.29
CA GLU A 362 -17.11 -3.32 1.26
C GLU A 362 -15.72 -3.05 0.68
N GLY A 363 -15.28 -1.79 0.62
CA GLY A 363 -13.97 -1.40 0.08
C GLY A 363 -13.24 -0.42 0.99
N VAL A 364 -11.91 -0.50 1.02
CA VAL A 364 -11.06 0.46 1.72
C VAL A 364 -9.75 0.66 0.96
N ALA A 365 -9.30 1.90 0.89
CA ALA A 365 -7.96 2.28 0.46
C ALA A 365 -7.37 3.30 1.44
N ALA A 366 -6.05 3.28 1.56
CA ALA A 366 -5.31 4.13 2.49
C ALA A 366 -4.19 4.84 1.73
N GLY A 367 -4.16 6.16 1.80
CA GLY A 367 -3.10 6.99 1.23
C GLY A 367 -1.98 7.26 2.23
N LEU A 368 -1.20 8.33 2.01
CA LEU A 368 -0.10 8.68 2.91
C LEU A 368 -0.63 9.09 4.30
N TRP A 369 -1.71 9.87 4.32
CA TRP A 369 -2.27 10.50 5.52
C TRP A 369 -3.79 10.42 5.59
N HIS A 370 -4.45 9.67 4.71
CA HIS A 370 -5.90 9.59 4.65
C HIS A 370 -6.37 8.16 4.38
N THR A 371 -7.63 7.92 4.70
CA THR A 371 -8.34 6.66 4.46
C THR A 371 -9.64 6.98 3.75
N VAL A 372 -9.99 6.18 2.74
CA VAL A 372 -11.28 6.28 2.05
C VAL A 372 -11.88 4.88 1.96
N CYS A 373 -13.18 4.77 2.23
CA CYS A 373 -13.89 3.51 2.20
C CYS A 373 -15.24 3.62 1.48
N ILE A 374 -15.71 2.49 0.98
CA ILE A 374 -16.96 2.35 0.22
C ILE A 374 -17.91 1.46 1.01
N SER A 375 -19.16 1.90 1.21
CA SER A 375 -20.23 1.08 1.78
C SER A 375 -20.83 0.10 0.76
N ALA A 376 -21.60 -0.87 1.22
CA ALA A 376 -22.36 -1.78 0.35
C ALA A 376 -23.39 -1.05 -0.54
N ASP A 377 -23.85 0.12 -0.12
CA ASP A 377 -24.75 0.99 -0.88
C ASP A 377 -24.00 1.86 -1.90
N GLY A 378 -22.66 1.80 -1.93
CA GLY A 378 -21.83 2.57 -2.84
C GLY A 378 -21.48 3.98 -2.35
N ASP A 379 -21.83 4.32 -1.11
CA ASP A 379 -21.45 5.59 -0.48
C ASP A 379 -19.95 5.62 -0.19
N VAL A 380 -19.34 6.80 -0.31
CA VAL A 380 -17.93 7.01 -0.04
C VAL A 380 -17.74 7.78 1.26
N TYR A 381 -16.95 7.24 2.18
CA TYR A 381 -16.56 7.91 3.41
C TYR A 381 -15.06 8.15 3.42
N SER A 382 -14.63 9.35 3.85
CA SER A 382 -13.22 9.75 3.87
C SER A 382 -12.84 10.37 5.22
N PHE A 383 -11.61 10.14 5.66
CA PHE A 383 -11.06 10.70 6.90
C PHE A 383 -9.52 10.75 6.88
N GLY A 384 -8.94 11.55 7.76
CA GLY A 384 -7.51 11.81 7.86
C GLY A 384 -7.11 13.21 7.39
N GLY A 385 -5.86 13.34 6.97
CA GLY A 385 -5.29 14.60 6.48
C GLY A 385 -5.89 15.02 5.15
N ASN A 386 -6.11 16.32 4.98
CA ASN A 386 -6.84 16.87 3.84
C ASN A 386 -6.22 18.15 3.24
N GLN A 387 -4.94 18.40 3.53
CA GLN A 387 -4.24 19.64 3.16
C GLN A 387 -4.23 19.94 1.65
N PHE A 388 -4.53 18.96 0.81
CA PHE A 388 -4.57 19.07 -0.64
C PHE A 388 -5.92 18.61 -1.21
N GLY A 389 -6.96 18.56 -0.38
CA GLY A 389 -8.30 18.13 -0.79
C GLY A 389 -8.44 16.62 -1.03
N GLN A 390 -7.50 15.79 -0.56
CA GLN A 390 -7.49 14.34 -0.80
C GLN A 390 -8.68 13.57 -0.19
N LEU A 391 -9.44 14.20 0.71
CA LEU A 391 -10.70 13.66 1.22
C LEU A 391 -11.86 13.91 0.24
N GLY A 392 -11.80 14.95 -0.60
CA GLY A 392 -12.83 15.22 -1.62
C GLY A 392 -14.09 15.92 -1.09
N THR A 393 -14.07 16.41 0.14
CA THR A 393 -15.23 16.96 0.85
C THR A 393 -15.58 18.41 0.46
N GLY A 394 -14.88 18.98 -0.52
CA GLY A 394 -14.97 20.41 -0.87
C GLY A 394 -14.25 21.35 0.11
N ALA A 395 -13.55 20.79 1.09
CA ALA A 395 -12.74 21.51 2.07
C ALA A 395 -11.32 20.93 2.10
N ASP A 396 -10.41 21.66 2.75
CA ASP A 396 -9.00 21.26 2.90
C ASP A 396 -8.61 20.98 4.39
N GLN A 397 -9.64 20.87 5.25
CA GLN A 397 -9.47 20.57 6.68
C GLN A 397 -9.47 19.07 6.92
N ALA A 398 -8.59 18.60 7.80
CA ALA A 398 -8.52 17.20 8.21
C ALA A 398 -9.80 16.77 8.96
N GLU A 399 -10.20 15.52 8.77
CA GLU A 399 -11.37 14.92 9.40
C GLU A 399 -10.91 13.76 10.29
N THR A 400 -11.11 13.86 11.61
CA THR A 400 -10.70 12.79 12.55
C THR A 400 -11.74 11.68 12.67
N LEU A 401 -12.94 11.89 12.12
CA LEU A 401 -13.98 10.90 11.97
C LEU A 401 -14.31 10.72 10.48
N PRO A 402 -14.73 9.51 10.05
CA PRO A 402 -15.28 9.27 8.72
C PRO A 402 -16.38 10.28 8.37
N ARG A 403 -16.19 10.98 7.26
CA ARG A 403 -17.16 11.92 6.70
C ARG A 403 -17.69 11.39 5.38
N LEU A 404 -19.02 11.37 5.25
CA LEU A 404 -19.70 11.06 4.00
C LEU A 404 -19.32 12.10 2.93
N LEU A 405 -18.97 11.60 1.75
CA LEU A 405 -18.59 12.39 0.59
C LEU A 405 -19.83 12.83 -0.20
N ASP A 406 -20.55 13.81 0.33
CA ASP A 406 -21.72 14.40 -0.33
C ASP A 406 -21.30 15.47 -1.35
N SER A 407 -20.90 15.03 -2.54
CA SER A 407 -20.48 15.90 -3.63
C SER A 407 -21.48 15.85 -4.79
N PRO A 408 -21.86 17.00 -5.40
CA PRO A 408 -22.76 17.01 -6.55
C PRO A 408 -22.27 16.17 -7.73
N SER A 409 -20.96 16.02 -7.90
CA SER A 409 -20.37 15.19 -8.97
C SER A 409 -20.57 13.68 -8.76
N LEU A 410 -20.93 13.25 -7.55
CA LEU A 410 -21.24 11.87 -7.19
C LEU A 410 -22.72 11.64 -6.90
N GLU A 411 -23.58 12.63 -7.18
CA GLU A 411 -25.03 12.46 -6.98
C GLU A 411 -25.55 11.29 -7.82
N ASN A 412 -26.26 10.37 -7.17
CA ASN A 412 -26.77 9.11 -7.77
C ASN A 412 -25.68 8.21 -8.36
N MET A 413 -24.42 8.35 -7.93
CA MET A 413 -23.33 7.45 -8.29
C MET A 413 -23.09 6.44 -7.17
N HIS A 414 -22.89 5.18 -7.54
CA HIS A 414 -22.52 4.12 -6.60
C HIS A 414 -21.07 3.72 -6.82
N ALA A 415 -20.19 4.01 -5.87
CA ALA A 415 -18.78 3.61 -5.96
C ALA A 415 -18.63 2.08 -5.83
N LYS A 416 -17.68 1.50 -6.55
CA LYS A 416 -17.36 0.06 -6.49
C LYS A 416 -15.90 -0.23 -6.21
N ILE A 417 -15.00 0.55 -6.82
CA ILE A 417 -13.55 0.37 -6.68
C ILE A 417 -12.98 1.65 -6.13
N ILE A 418 -12.03 1.53 -5.23
CA ILE A 418 -11.32 2.65 -4.63
C ILE A 418 -9.83 2.42 -4.60
N SER A 419 -9.09 3.49 -4.83
CA SER A 419 -7.64 3.51 -4.66
C SER A 419 -7.18 4.88 -4.14
N CYS A 420 -6.15 4.87 -3.30
CA CYS A 420 -5.55 6.08 -2.77
C CYS A 420 -4.06 6.11 -3.13
N GLY A 421 -3.60 7.22 -3.69
CA GLY A 421 -2.18 7.51 -3.82
C GLY A 421 -1.66 8.18 -2.54
N ALA A 422 -0.53 8.88 -2.65
CA ALA A 422 0.01 9.57 -1.47
C ALA A 422 -0.94 10.66 -0.98
N ARG A 423 -1.45 11.50 -1.90
CA ARG A 423 -2.26 12.68 -1.58
C ARG A 423 -3.40 12.90 -2.57
N HIS A 424 -3.82 11.84 -3.25
CA HIS A 424 -4.95 11.83 -4.16
C HIS A 424 -5.72 10.52 -4.01
N SER A 425 -6.94 10.53 -4.51
CA SER A 425 -7.87 9.41 -4.42
C SER A 425 -8.55 9.24 -5.77
N ALA A 426 -8.89 7.99 -6.09
CA ALA A 426 -9.65 7.64 -7.28
C ALA A 426 -10.71 6.60 -6.95
N ILE A 427 -11.85 6.69 -7.64
CA ILE A 427 -12.88 5.65 -7.61
C ILE A 427 -13.34 5.27 -9.01
N ILE A 428 -13.86 4.05 -9.13
CA ILE A 428 -14.69 3.63 -10.26
C ILE A 428 -16.10 3.35 -9.75
N THR A 429 -17.10 3.91 -10.42
CA THR A 429 -18.51 3.72 -10.10
C THR A 429 -19.11 2.50 -10.79
N ALA A 430 -20.31 2.09 -10.37
CA ALA A 430 -21.04 0.96 -10.92
C ALA A 430 -21.35 1.09 -12.42
N ASP A 431 -21.51 2.32 -12.91
CA ASP A 431 -21.70 2.70 -14.31
C ASP A 431 -20.36 3.00 -15.03
N ALA A 432 -19.25 2.52 -14.46
CA ALA A 432 -17.91 2.57 -15.04
C ALA A 432 -17.37 3.99 -15.33
N LYS A 433 -17.74 4.98 -14.50
CA LYS A 433 -17.11 6.30 -14.52
C LYS A 433 -15.93 6.33 -13.56
N VAL A 434 -14.89 7.08 -13.93
CA VAL A 434 -13.70 7.29 -13.11
C VAL A 434 -13.75 8.70 -12.53
N PHE A 435 -13.53 8.82 -11.23
CA PHE A 435 -13.38 10.12 -10.57
C PHE A 435 -12.06 10.17 -9.82
N CYS A 436 -11.37 11.30 -9.92
CA CYS A 436 -10.12 11.59 -9.22
C CYS A 436 -10.22 12.91 -8.46
N TRP A 437 -9.57 13.00 -7.30
CA TRP A 437 -9.44 14.24 -6.53
C TRP A 437 -8.20 14.22 -5.63
N GLY A 438 -7.85 15.38 -5.09
CA GLY A 438 -6.71 15.64 -4.24
C GLY A 438 -5.62 16.45 -4.92
N TRP A 439 -4.38 16.19 -4.53
CA TRP A 439 -3.18 16.85 -5.03
C TRP A 439 -2.89 16.47 -6.49
N ASN A 440 -2.57 17.45 -7.34
CA ASN A 440 -2.44 17.29 -8.79
C ASN A 440 -1.18 17.93 -9.42
N LYS A 441 -0.16 18.32 -8.65
CA LYS A 441 1.02 19.01 -9.25
C LYS A 441 1.79 18.16 -10.26
N TYR A 442 1.57 16.85 -10.26
CA TYR A 442 2.13 15.91 -11.21
C TYR A 442 1.11 15.41 -12.23
N GLY A 443 -0.10 15.97 -12.30
CA GLY A 443 -1.12 15.52 -13.25
C GLY A 443 -1.77 14.17 -12.87
N GLN A 444 -1.59 13.67 -11.65
CA GLN A 444 -2.11 12.38 -11.19
C GLN A 444 -3.64 12.29 -11.15
N LEU A 445 -4.35 13.41 -11.32
CA LEU A 445 -5.81 13.41 -11.49
C LEU A 445 -6.23 13.14 -12.93
N GLY A 446 -5.36 13.33 -13.92
CA GLY A 446 -5.66 13.00 -15.33
C GLY A 446 -6.62 13.97 -16.01
N LEU A 447 -6.72 15.21 -15.50
CA LEU A 447 -7.71 16.20 -15.93
C LEU A 447 -7.19 17.18 -17.00
N GLY A 448 -5.99 16.94 -17.54
CA GLY A 448 -5.34 17.83 -18.51
C GLY A 448 -4.70 19.08 -17.89
N ASP A 449 -4.62 19.17 -16.56
CA ASP A 449 -4.05 20.29 -15.82
C ASP A 449 -3.24 19.81 -14.59
N VAL A 450 -2.68 20.77 -13.83
CA VAL A 450 -1.92 20.54 -12.59
C VAL A 450 -2.59 21.18 -11.36
N ILE A 451 -3.90 21.35 -11.43
CA ILE A 451 -4.71 22.04 -10.42
C ILE A 451 -5.29 21.00 -9.46
N ASP A 452 -5.04 21.20 -8.16
CA ASP A 452 -5.58 20.35 -7.10
C ASP A 452 -7.11 20.43 -7.10
N ARG A 453 -7.80 19.31 -6.86
CA ARG A 453 -9.27 19.28 -6.80
C ARG A 453 -9.69 18.76 -5.44
N ASN A 454 -10.38 19.56 -4.65
CA ASN A 454 -10.90 19.12 -3.35
C ASN A 454 -12.31 18.51 -3.43
N ILE A 455 -12.81 18.27 -4.64
CA ILE A 455 -14.03 17.50 -4.92
C ILE A 455 -13.74 16.45 -6.02
N PRO A 456 -14.42 15.29 -6.00
CA PRO A 456 -14.36 14.30 -7.06
C PRO A 456 -14.61 14.94 -8.42
N SER A 457 -13.63 14.81 -9.32
CA SER A 457 -13.71 15.31 -10.69
C SER A 457 -13.63 14.14 -11.66
N GLN A 458 -14.56 14.07 -12.61
CA GLN A 458 -14.62 12.96 -13.55
C GLN A 458 -13.43 12.99 -14.52
N VAL A 459 -12.77 11.84 -14.67
CA VAL A 459 -11.74 11.59 -15.68
C VAL A 459 -12.39 10.90 -16.87
N VAL A 460 -12.24 11.45 -18.07
CA VAL A 460 -12.81 10.88 -19.28
C VAL A 460 -11.86 9.82 -19.84
N ILE A 461 -12.37 8.60 -20.02
CA ILE A 461 -11.67 7.48 -20.62
C ILE A 461 -12.44 7.10 -21.89
N GLU A 462 -11.85 7.35 -23.05
CA GLU A 462 -12.50 7.12 -24.34
C GLU A 462 -12.43 5.64 -24.73
N GLY A 463 -13.56 5.09 -25.20
CA GLY A 463 -13.59 3.81 -25.93
C GLY A 463 -13.40 2.55 -25.09
N GLY A 464 -13.59 2.59 -23.77
CA GLY A 464 -13.48 1.40 -22.92
C GLY A 464 -14.25 1.49 -21.61
N ILE A 465 -14.40 0.35 -20.95
CA ILE A 465 -15.08 0.16 -19.67
C ILE A 465 -14.00 0.02 -18.58
N PRO A 466 -13.82 1.02 -17.70
CA PRO A 466 -12.95 0.94 -16.54
C PRO A 466 -13.23 -0.30 -15.68
N ARG A 467 -12.19 -1.11 -15.45
CA ARG A 467 -12.25 -2.35 -14.66
C ARG A 467 -11.47 -2.29 -13.36
N ASN A 468 -10.37 -1.56 -13.32
CA ASN A 468 -9.62 -1.34 -12.08
C ASN A 468 -8.85 -0.02 -12.14
N VAL A 469 -8.61 0.59 -10.98
CA VAL A 469 -7.77 1.77 -10.81
C VAL A 469 -6.77 1.51 -9.69
N ALA A 470 -5.51 1.89 -9.91
CA ALA A 470 -4.47 1.77 -8.91
C ALA A 470 -3.61 3.03 -8.89
N CYS A 471 -3.60 3.70 -7.74
CA CYS A 471 -2.87 4.93 -7.52
C CYS A 471 -1.48 4.60 -6.96
N GLY A 472 -0.44 5.05 -7.64
CA GLY A 472 0.87 5.18 -7.02
C GLY A 472 0.95 6.46 -6.18
N TRP A 473 2.12 6.82 -5.69
CA TRP A 473 2.25 8.04 -4.88
C TRP A 473 2.07 9.33 -5.69
N TRP A 474 2.47 9.30 -6.97
CA TRP A 474 2.48 10.47 -7.86
C TRP A 474 1.79 10.22 -9.20
N HIS A 475 1.12 9.07 -9.34
CA HIS A 475 0.50 8.66 -10.59
C HIS A 475 -0.71 7.76 -10.37
N THR A 476 -1.44 7.51 -11.44
CA THR A 476 -2.61 6.64 -11.45
C THR A 476 -2.55 5.75 -12.68
N LEU A 477 -2.82 4.47 -12.46
CA LEU A 477 -2.99 3.46 -13.50
C LEU A 477 -4.47 3.08 -13.57
N LEU A 478 -4.94 2.80 -14.78
CA LEU A 478 -6.29 2.34 -15.02
C LEU A 478 -6.26 1.16 -15.99
N LEU A 479 -6.90 0.06 -15.60
CA LEU A 479 -7.24 -1.03 -16.51
C LEU A 479 -8.63 -0.76 -17.10
N SER A 480 -8.71 -0.75 -18.42
CA SER A 480 -9.96 -0.64 -19.18
C SER A 480 -10.13 -1.84 -20.10
N GLU A 481 -11.36 -2.21 -20.37
CA GLU A 481 -11.72 -3.30 -21.30
C GLU A 481 -12.57 -2.73 -22.43
N SER A 482 -12.33 -3.13 -23.67
CA SER A 482 -13.16 -2.72 -24.80
C SER A 482 -14.63 -3.11 -24.60
N PRO A 483 -15.59 -2.30 -25.07
CA PRO A 483 -17.00 -2.69 -25.08
C PRO A 483 -17.16 -3.90 -26.01
N THR A 484 -17.73 -4.99 -25.50
CA THR A 484 -18.08 -6.19 -26.27
C THR A 484 -19.28 -5.97 -27.17
#